data_AF-A0A536H1J8-F1
#
_entry.id   AF-A0A536H1J8-F1
#
_cell.length_a   1.000
_cell.length_b   1.000
_cell.length_c   1.000
_cell.angle_alpha   90.00
_cell.angle_beta   90.00
_cell.angle_gamma   90.00
#
_symmetry.space_group_name_H-M   'P 1'
#
loop_
_entity.id
_entity.type
_entity.pdbx_description
1 polymer ?
#
loop_
_entity_poly.entity_id
_entity_poly.type
_entity_poly.pdbx_seq_one_letter_code
_entity_poly.pdbx_strand_id
1 'polypeptide(L)' 'MSAPHQLDQRARNAFREAFGYPPGSVAVAPGRMNIVGEHTDYNQGFVLPA' A
#
# COMPACT_ATOMS: atom_id res chain seq x y z
N MET A 1 1.48 -16.30 -11.00
CA MET A 1 1.34 -14.82 -10.98
C MET A 1 1.34 -14.39 -9.53
N SER A 2 2.40 -13.73 -9.08
CA SER A 2 2.57 -13.30 -7.68
C SER A 2 1.52 -12.24 -7.29
N ALA A 3 1.06 -12.25 -6.03
CA ALA A 3 -0.02 -11.38 -5.52
C ALA A 3 0.09 -9.87 -5.84
N PRO A 4 1.30 -9.25 -5.90
CA PRO A 4 1.45 -7.84 -6.28
C PRO A 4 0.95 -7.53 -7.70
N HIS A 5 1.04 -8.50 -8.62
CA HIS A 5 0.59 -8.32 -10.00
C HIS A 5 -0.95 -8.26 -10.10
N GLN A 6 -1.66 -8.87 -9.14
CA GLN A 6 -3.13 -8.82 -9.11
C GLN A 6 -3.65 -7.46 -8.62
N LEU A 7 -2.97 -6.81 -7.67
CA LEU A 7 -3.34 -5.48 -7.18
C LEU A 7 -3.15 -4.39 -8.24
N ASP A 8 -2.02 -4.43 -8.96
CA ASP A 8 -1.75 -3.52 -10.08
C ASP A 8 -2.83 -3.61 -11.15
N GLN A 9 -3.18 -4.83 -11.58
CA GLN A 9 -4.19 -5.03 -12.62
C GLN A 9 -5.58 -4.54 -12.19
N ARG A 10 -5.97 -4.79 -10.93
CA ARG A 10 -7.25 -4.30 -10.38
C ARG A 10 -7.30 -2.77 -10.36
N ALA A 11 -6.24 -2.12 -9.90
CA ALA A 11 -6.15 -0.66 -9.86
C ALA A 11 -6.24 -0.05 -11.28
N ARG A 12 -5.54 -0.62 -12.26
CA ARG A 12 -5.60 -0.18 -13.66
C ARG A 12 -6.98 -0.33 -14.26
N ASN A 13 -7.66 -1.44 -14.00
CA ASN A 13 -9.00 -1.70 -14.52
C ASN A 13 -10.00 -0.68 -13.94
N ALA A 14 -10.00 -0.50 -12.61
CA ALA A 14 -10.88 0.46 -11.95
C ALA A 14 -10.63 1.90 -12.42
N PHE A 15 -9.37 2.29 -12.64
CA PHE A 15 -9.04 3.61 -13.19
C PHE A 15 -9.61 3.80 -14.60
N ARG A 16 -9.43 2.82 -15.50
CA ARG A 16 -9.98 2.91 -16.86
C ARG A 16 -11.50 2.99 -16.88
N GLU A 17 -12.18 2.24 -16.01
CA GLU A 17 -13.63 2.29 -15.87
C GLU A 17 -14.12 3.67 -15.39
N ALA A 18 -13.39 4.29 -14.46
CA ALA A 18 -13.76 5.60 -13.92
C ALA A 18 -13.44 6.78 -14.86
N PHE A 19 -12.37 6.70 -15.65
CA PHE A 19 -11.83 7.86 -16.39
C PHE A 19 -11.76 7.68 -17.92
N GLY A 20 -11.94 6.47 -18.46
CA GLY A 20 -11.99 6.22 -19.90
C GLY A 20 -10.62 6.18 -20.62
N TYR A 21 -9.51 6.26 -19.89
CA TYR A 21 -8.15 6.19 -20.45
C TYR A 21 -7.18 5.47 -19.46
N PRO A 22 -6.01 4.99 -19.89
CA PRO A 22 -5.09 4.27 -19.01
C PRO A 22 -4.37 5.21 -18.01
N PRO A 23 -4.06 4.75 -16.78
CA PRO A 23 -3.28 5.56 -15.85
C PRO A 23 -1.83 5.73 -16.34
N GLY A 24 -1.22 6.89 -16.06
CA GLY A 24 0.18 7.16 -16.42
C GLY A 24 1.19 6.35 -15.59
N SER A 25 0.85 5.97 -14.36
CA SER A 25 1.65 5.08 -13.52
C SER A 25 0.80 4.41 -12.44
N VAL A 26 1.35 3.37 -11.81
CA VAL A 26 0.79 2.72 -10.63
C VAL A 26 1.88 2.65 -9.57
N ALA A 27 1.56 3.06 -8.35
CA ALA A 27 2.44 2.96 -7.19
C ALA A 27 1.80 2.06 -6.15
N VAL A 28 2.63 1.31 -5.41
CA VAL A 28 2.19 0.41 -4.35
C VAL A 28 3.05 0.69 -3.12
N ALA A 29 2.40 0.82 -1.97
CA ALA A 29 3.07 0.89 -0.67
C ALA A 29 2.66 -0.34 0.15
N PRO A 30 3.61 -1.04 0.79
CA PRO A 30 3.27 -2.13 1.69
C PRO A 30 2.56 -1.59 2.93
N GLY A 31 1.66 -2.39 3.50
CA GLY A 31 1.25 -2.19 4.88
C GLY A 31 2.43 -2.44 5.82
N ARG A 32 2.32 -1.95 7.05
CA ARG A 32 3.24 -2.28 8.15
C ARG A 32 2.47 -2.71 9.38
N MET A 33 3.10 -3.49 10.24
CA MET A 33 2.63 -3.80 11.59
C MET A 33 3.77 -3.54 12.57
N ASN A 34 3.49 -3.12 13.80
CA ASN A 34 4.54 -3.08 14.82
C ASN A 34 4.70 -4.46 15.46
N ILE A 35 5.93 -4.95 15.54
CA ILE A 35 6.29 -6.13 16.34
C ILE A 35 6.30 -5.76 17.83
N VAL A 36 6.82 -4.57 18.15
CA VAL A 36 6.86 -4.00 19.51
C VAL A 36 6.87 -2.47 19.46
N GLY A 37 6.47 -1.84 20.56
CA GLY A 37 6.43 -0.38 20.71
C GLY A 37 5.05 0.24 20.43
N GLU A 38 3.97 -0.55 20.48
CA GLU A 38 2.61 0.01 20.46
C GLU A 38 2.44 1.05 21.57
N HIS A 39 1.75 2.16 21.25
CA HIS A 39 1.52 3.28 22.17
C HIS A 39 2.75 4.06 22.64
N THR A 40 3.91 3.84 22.03
CA THR A 40 5.16 4.56 22.37
C THR A 40 5.50 5.67 21.38
N ASP A 41 5.02 5.57 20.14
CA ASP A 41 5.32 6.49 19.04
C ASP A 41 4.89 7.93 19.34
N TYR A 42 3.68 8.13 19.86
CA TYR A 42 3.19 9.45 20.24
C TYR A 42 3.88 10.03 21.49
N ASN A 43 4.66 9.22 22.21
CA ASN A 43 5.48 9.63 23.34
C ASN A 43 6.97 9.81 22.96
N GLN A 44 7.28 9.89 21.66
CA GLN A 44 8.66 9.95 21.15
C GLN A 44 9.51 8.73 21.53
N GLY A 45 8.87 7.57 21.76
CA GLY A 45 9.52 6.30 22.02
C GLY A 45 9.97 5.55 20.77
N PHE A 46 10.69 4.45 20.96
CA PHE A 46 11.16 3.59 19.86
C PHE A 46 10.10 2.56 19.44
N VAL A 47 9.99 2.29 18.15
CA VAL A 47 9.13 1.26 17.57
C VAL A 47 9.93 0.29 16.71
N LEU A 48 9.47 -0.95 16.59
CA LEU A 48 10.01 -1.94 15.65
C LEU A 48 8.90 -2.40 14.69
N PRO A 49 8.79 -1.82 13.48
CA PRO A 49 7.85 -2.27 12.47
C PRO A 49 8.39 -3.45 11.64
N ALA A 50 7.46 -4.20 11.05
CA ALA A 50 7.67 -5.18 10.00
C ALA A 50 6.84 -4.84 8.75
#